data_AF-A0A3N5NLD0-F1
#
_entry.id   AF-A0A3N5NLD0-F1
#
_cell.length_a   1.000
_cell.length_b   1.000
_cell.length_c   1.000
_cell.angle_alpha   90.00
_cell.angle_beta   90.00
_cell.angle_gamma   90.00
#
_symmetry.space_group_name_H-M   'P 1'
#
loop_
_entity.id
_entity.type
_entity.pdbx_description
1 polymer ?
#
loop_
_entity_poly.entity_id
_entity_poly.type
_entity_poly.pdbx_seq_one_letter_code
_entity_poly.pdbx_strand_id
1 'polypeptide(L)'
;MNTKRTITTLAAFATFQAAAFAQQAISSENQVISPEIHPDRTVTFRLRASMAKEVKLMGDWMPSSGWFPVAVPMERDSAGTWTYTSGVLNPELYIYSFLVDGLRVIDPSNAFVSRDIATLSSIFIIEGDQSDLYRVKDVPHGSVTRTWYHSPILDMDRRISIYTPPGYGTGGLDYPVLYLLHGAGGDEEAWLSLGRSSQIMDNLIADGMVEPMIMVMPNGNVSQDAAPGEGTQGYITPRFMVPGTMDGTFEKTFPEIMEFVENSYRVNEGRDQRAIAGLSMGGF
;
A
#
# COMPACT_ATOMS: atom_id res chain seq x y z
N MET A 1 67.13 -21.33 -15.15
CA MET A 1 66.32 -21.84 -16.28
C MET A 1 64.95 -22.21 -15.73
N ASN A 2 63.98 -21.30 -15.79
CA ASN A 2 62.97 -21.17 -16.85
C ASN A 2 61.95 -22.32 -16.92
N THR A 3 60.69 -21.97 -16.58
CA THR A 3 59.41 -22.41 -17.21
C THR A 3 58.99 -23.90 -17.10
N LYS A 4 57.73 -24.32 -16.93
CA LYS A 4 56.38 -23.72 -16.98
C LYS A 4 55.37 -24.77 -16.45
N ARG A 5 54.30 -24.30 -15.78
CA ARG A 5 52.85 -24.66 -15.84
C ARG A 5 52.46 -26.13 -16.18
N THR A 6 51.44 -26.75 -15.58
CA THR A 6 50.03 -26.30 -15.57
C THR A 6 49.17 -27.17 -14.62
N ILE A 7 48.18 -26.52 -14.03
CA ILE A 7 47.09 -27.01 -13.16
C ILE A 7 46.13 -27.94 -13.93
N THR A 8 45.57 -28.96 -13.26
CA THR A 8 44.23 -29.48 -13.60
C THR A 8 43.49 -29.89 -12.33
N THR A 9 42.90 -28.91 -11.66
CA THR A 9 41.86 -29.14 -10.64
C THR A 9 40.57 -29.45 -11.39
N LEU A 10 40.03 -30.65 -11.19
CA LEU A 10 38.74 -31.07 -11.75
C LEU A 10 37.65 -30.09 -11.27
N ALA A 11 37.03 -29.39 -12.21
CA ALA A 11 35.92 -28.48 -11.96
C ALA A 11 34.65 -29.28 -11.68
N ALA A 12 34.21 -29.29 -10.43
CA ALA A 12 32.86 -29.68 -10.04
C ALA A 12 31.88 -28.54 -10.34
N PHE A 13 31.52 -28.36 -11.62
CA PHE A 13 30.37 -27.55 -11.99
C PHE A 13 29.11 -28.42 -11.93
N ALA A 14 28.65 -28.71 -10.71
CA ALA A 14 27.28 -29.14 -10.50
C ALA A 14 26.40 -27.88 -10.56
N THR A 15 25.89 -27.59 -11.74
CA THR A 15 24.85 -26.59 -11.95
C THR A 15 23.60 -26.99 -11.16
N PHE A 16 23.41 -26.41 -9.98
CA PHE A 16 22.11 -26.35 -9.32
C PHE A 16 21.23 -25.41 -10.16
N GLN A 17 20.54 -25.95 -11.16
CA GLN A 17 19.36 -25.28 -11.70
C GLN A 17 18.22 -25.50 -10.70
N ALA A 18 18.10 -24.58 -9.74
CA ALA A 18 16.84 -24.44 -9.02
C ALA A 18 15.80 -23.98 -10.05
N ALA A 19 14.90 -24.88 -10.43
CA ALA A 19 13.75 -24.54 -11.25
C ALA A 19 12.80 -23.67 -10.40
N ALA A 20 12.98 -22.35 -10.47
CA ALA A 20 12.00 -21.41 -9.96
C ALA A 20 10.82 -21.41 -10.95
N PHE A 21 9.76 -22.17 -10.63
CA PHE A 21 8.50 -22.09 -11.37
C PHE A 21 7.71 -20.88 -10.89
N ALA A 22 7.94 -19.72 -11.52
CA ALA A 22 7.01 -18.60 -11.44
C ALA A 22 5.97 -18.76 -12.57
N GLN A 23 4.94 -19.57 -12.34
CA GLN A 23 3.83 -19.71 -13.29
C GLN A 23 2.76 -18.65 -13.00
N GLN A 24 2.42 -17.84 -14.00
CA GLN A 24 1.23 -16.99 -13.96
C GLN A 24 -0.02 -17.87 -14.14
N ALA A 25 -1.06 -17.63 -13.34
CA ALA A 25 -2.34 -18.30 -13.51
C ALA A 25 -3.07 -17.75 -14.75
N ILE A 26 -2.97 -18.45 -15.88
CA ILE A 26 -3.68 -18.11 -17.13
C ILE A 26 -4.97 -18.95 -17.18
N SER A 27 -6.00 -18.50 -16.48
CA SER A 27 -7.37 -19.01 -16.64
C SER A 27 -8.29 -17.85 -17.04
N SER A 28 -8.58 -17.72 -18.33
CA SER A 28 -9.46 -16.69 -18.90
C SER A 28 -10.90 -17.20 -19.06
N GLU A 29 -11.49 -17.77 -18.02
CA GLU A 29 -12.92 -18.12 -18.09
C GLU A 29 -13.77 -16.87 -17.88
N ASN A 30 -14.54 -16.50 -18.92
CA ASN A 30 -15.64 -15.51 -18.93
C ASN A 30 -15.63 -14.54 -17.75
N GLN A 31 -14.71 -13.57 -17.82
CA GLN A 31 -14.49 -12.63 -16.73
C GLN A 31 -15.72 -11.73 -16.61
N VAL A 32 -16.46 -11.92 -15.52
CA VAL A 32 -17.49 -10.96 -15.10
C VAL A 32 -16.80 -9.61 -14.94
N ILE A 33 -17.29 -8.55 -15.58
CA ILE A 33 -16.74 -7.21 -15.36
C ILE A 33 -17.35 -6.65 -14.08
N SER A 34 -16.52 -6.50 -13.06
CA SER A 34 -16.90 -5.91 -11.78
C SER A 34 -15.67 -5.31 -11.07
N PRO A 35 -15.74 -4.07 -10.58
CA PRO A 35 -16.83 -3.12 -10.81
C PRO A 35 -16.76 -2.58 -12.26
N GLU A 36 -17.92 -2.33 -12.88
CA GLU A 36 -18.01 -1.62 -14.15
C GLU A 36 -18.41 -0.17 -13.88
N ILE A 37 -17.51 0.78 -14.15
CA ILE A 37 -17.75 2.21 -14.01
C ILE A 37 -18.33 2.74 -15.33
N HIS A 38 -19.52 3.35 -15.27
CA HIS A 38 -20.22 3.89 -16.43
C HIS A 38 -19.87 5.37 -16.68
N PRO A 39 -20.09 5.89 -17.91
CA PRO A 39 -19.81 7.30 -18.23
C PRO A 39 -20.57 8.32 -17.37
N ASP A 40 -21.72 7.95 -16.82
CA ASP A 40 -22.53 8.78 -15.92
C ASP A 40 -22.12 8.66 -14.43
N ARG A 41 -21.01 7.96 -14.15
CA ARG A 41 -20.47 7.66 -12.82
C ARG A 41 -21.37 6.79 -11.94
N THR A 42 -22.36 6.11 -12.53
CA THR A 42 -22.93 4.93 -11.89
C THR A 42 -21.95 3.76 -11.98
N VAL A 43 -22.05 2.81 -11.05
CA VAL A 43 -21.15 1.65 -11.00
C VAL A 43 -21.99 0.40 -10.87
N THR A 44 -21.77 -0.56 -11.77
CA THR A 44 -22.39 -1.89 -11.69
C THR A 44 -21.41 -2.89 -11.10
N PHE A 45 -21.82 -3.53 -10.02
CA PHE A 45 -21.11 -4.59 -9.32
C PHE A 45 -21.75 -5.93 -9.69
N ARG A 46 -20.92 -6.93 -9.98
CA ARG A 46 -21.38 -8.25 -10.40
C ARG A 46 -20.58 -9.35 -9.74
N LEU A 47 -21.27 -10.36 -9.22
CA LEU A 47 -20.66 -11.55 -8.65
C LEU A 47 -21.35 -12.82 -9.15
N ARG A 48 -20.60 -13.73 -9.78
CA ARG A 48 -21.13 -15.04 -10.15
C ARG A 48 -21.09 -15.97 -8.93
N ALA A 49 -22.26 -16.26 -8.37
CA ALA A 49 -22.42 -17.13 -7.21
C ALA A 49 -23.73 -17.91 -7.31
N SER A 50 -23.78 -18.88 -8.22
CA SER A 50 -25.01 -19.61 -8.58
C SER A 50 -25.64 -20.42 -7.44
N MET A 51 -24.84 -20.79 -6.44
CA MET A 51 -25.28 -21.55 -5.28
C MET A 51 -25.58 -20.68 -4.05
N ALA A 52 -25.26 -19.38 -4.09
CA ALA A 52 -25.55 -18.47 -3.00
C ALA A 52 -27.06 -18.29 -2.82
N LYS A 53 -27.51 -18.11 -1.58
CA LYS A 53 -28.91 -17.81 -1.25
C LYS A 53 -29.14 -16.31 -1.18
N GLU A 54 -28.13 -15.57 -0.73
CA GLU A 54 -28.12 -14.12 -0.64
C GLU A 54 -26.72 -13.58 -0.97
N VAL A 55 -26.69 -12.52 -1.77
CA VAL A 55 -25.50 -11.68 -1.92
C VAL A 55 -25.89 -10.23 -1.62
N LYS A 56 -25.11 -9.58 -0.76
CA LYS A 56 -25.21 -8.15 -0.48
C LYS A 56 -23.93 -7.44 -0.90
N LEU A 57 -24.06 -6.19 -1.32
CA LEU A 57 -22.94 -5.29 -1.55
C LEU A 57 -22.75 -4.38 -0.34
N MET A 58 -21.51 -4.11 0.04
CA MET A 58 -21.18 -3.18 1.10
C MET A 58 -20.01 -2.31 0.64
N GLY A 59 -20.20 -1.00 0.67
CA GLY A 59 -19.21 -0.01 0.28
C GLY A 59 -19.34 1.25 1.13
N ASP A 60 -18.26 2.02 1.24
CA ASP A 60 -18.16 3.24 2.04
C ASP A 60 -19.08 4.40 1.58
N TRP A 61 -19.59 4.36 0.35
CA TRP A 61 -20.63 5.30 -0.14
C TRP A 61 -22.06 4.90 0.24
N MET A 62 -22.26 3.71 0.79
CA MET A 62 -23.58 3.14 1.09
C MET A 62 -24.07 3.59 2.48
N PRO A 63 -25.37 3.43 2.81
CA PRO A 63 -25.88 3.77 4.15
C PRO A 63 -25.03 3.14 5.24
N SER A 64 -24.73 3.88 6.31
CA SER A 64 -23.88 3.41 7.40
C SER A 64 -24.62 3.34 8.73
N SER A 65 -24.16 2.45 9.60
CA SER A 65 -24.56 2.37 11.01
C SER A 65 -23.32 2.59 11.86
N GLY A 66 -23.14 3.83 12.33
CA GLY A 66 -21.88 4.25 12.94
C GLY A 66 -20.76 4.29 11.90
N TRP A 67 -19.61 3.69 12.22
CA TRP A 67 -18.43 3.66 11.35
C TRP A 67 -18.47 2.60 10.24
N PHE A 68 -19.53 1.79 10.18
CA PHE A 68 -19.59 0.64 9.29
C PHE A 68 -20.70 0.78 8.24
N PRO A 69 -20.40 0.52 6.96
CA PRO A 69 -21.42 0.47 5.93
C PRO A 69 -22.39 -0.70 6.16
N VAL A 70 -23.66 -0.46 5.86
CA VAL A 70 -24.74 -1.44 5.90
C VAL A 70 -24.83 -2.09 4.53
N ALA A 71 -24.75 -3.42 4.50
CA ALA A 71 -24.81 -4.17 3.26
C ALA A 71 -26.22 -4.14 2.65
N VAL A 72 -26.32 -3.90 1.34
CA VAL A 72 -27.58 -3.83 0.58
C VAL A 72 -27.73 -5.06 -0.31
N PRO A 73 -28.92 -5.68 -0.39
CA PRO A 73 -29.17 -6.83 -1.27
C PRO A 73 -28.85 -6.56 -2.74
N MET A 74 -28.28 -7.55 -3.40
CA MET A 74 -28.09 -7.59 -4.86
C MET A 74 -29.20 -8.42 -5.51
N GLU A 75 -29.49 -8.17 -6.79
CA GLU A 75 -30.48 -8.91 -7.56
C GLU A 75 -29.83 -10.08 -8.31
N ARG A 76 -30.47 -11.25 -8.27
CA ARG A 76 -29.97 -12.46 -8.93
C ARG A 76 -30.67 -12.71 -10.26
N ASP A 77 -29.88 -12.93 -11.32
CA ASP A 77 -30.39 -13.35 -12.62
C ASP A 77 -30.54 -14.89 -12.76
N SER A 78 -31.10 -15.33 -13.89
CA SER A 78 -31.28 -16.76 -14.19
C SER A 78 -29.95 -17.52 -14.42
N ALA A 79 -28.86 -16.82 -14.70
CA ALA A 79 -27.52 -17.40 -14.88
C ALA A 79 -26.76 -17.57 -13.54
N GLY A 80 -27.31 -17.06 -12.43
CA GLY A 80 -26.68 -17.09 -11.12
C GLY A 80 -25.68 -15.95 -10.86
N THR A 81 -25.78 -14.87 -11.62
CA THR A 81 -25.04 -13.64 -11.38
C THR A 81 -25.86 -12.71 -10.49
N TRP A 82 -25.21 -12.18 -9.47
CA TRP A 82 -25.76 -11.17 -8.57
C TRP A 82 -25.30 -9.80 -9.02
N THR A 83 -26.23 -8.86 -9.19
CA THR A 83 -25.96 -7.52 -9.73
C THR A 83 -26.50 -6.43 -8.82
N TYR A 84 -25.76 -5.34 -8.68
CA TYR A 84 -26.22 -4.09 -8.09
C TYR A 84 -25.64 -2.92 -8.90
N THR A 85 -26.46 -1.91 -9.18
CA THR A 85 -26.00 -0.66 -9.80
C THR A 85 -26.21 0.48 -8.83
N SER A 86 -25.15 1.24 -8.56
CA SER A 86 -25.23 2.42 -7.68
C SER A 86 -26.02 3.56 -8.33
N GLY A 87 -26.36 4.57 -7.53
CA GLY A 87 -26.61 5.91 -8.08
C GLY A 87 -25.31 6.54 -8.62
N VAL A 88 -25.40 7.78 -9.09
CA VAL A 88 -24.23 8.58 -9.50
C VAL A 88 -23.31 8.78 -8.30
N LEU A 89 -22.05 8.38 -8.43
CA LEU A 89 -21.03 8.57 -7.40
C LEU A 89 -20.20 9.83 -7.67
N ASN A 90 -19.74 10.46 -6.60
CA ASN A 90 -18.81 11.58 -6.70
C ASN A 90 -17.40 11.06 -7.05
N PRO A 91 -16.52 11.89 -7.62
CA PRO A 91 -15.13 11.50 -7.80
C PRO A 91 -14.42 11.24 -6.47
N GLU A 92 -14.00 9.99 -6.25
CA GLU A 92 -13.39 9.51 -5.01
C GLU A 92 -12.78 8.11 -5.20
N LEU A 93 -11.92 7.70 -4.27
CA LEU A 93 -11.53 6.30 -4.08
C LEU A 93 -12.52 5.62 -3.16
N TYR A 94 -13.16 4.57 -3.66
CA TYR A 94 -14.17 3.82 -2.93
C TYR A 94 -13.67 2.43 -2.56
N ILE A 95 -14.03 1.99 -1.37
CA ILE A 95 -13.71 0.67 -0.82
C ILE A 95 -15.00 -0.15 -0.71
N TYR A 96 -14.97 -1.41 -1.15
CA TYR A 96 -16.12 -2.30 -1.08
C TYR A 96 -15.78 -3.78 -0.87
N SER A 97 -16.80 -4.55 -0.53
CA SER A 97 -16.78 -6.01 -0.46
C SER A 97 -18.18 -6.57 -0.71
N PHE A 98 -18.27 -7.85 -1.07
CA PHE A 98 -19.53 -8.58 -1.06
C PHE A 98 -19.73 -9.30 0.28
N LEU A 99 -21.00 -9.56 0.61
CA LEU A 99 -21.40 -10.46 1.68
C LEU A 99 -22.20 -11.60 1.05
N VAL A 100 -21.60 -12.79 0.93
CA VAL A 100 -22.21 -13.98 0.34
C VAL A 100 -22.64 -14.91 1.46
N ASP A 101 -23.95 -15.08 1.65
CA ASP A 101 -24.52 -15.91 2.73
C ASP A 101 -23.93 -15.59 4.12
N GLY A 102 -23.59 -14.32 4.38
CA GLY A 102 -22.99 -13.84 5.63
C GLY A 102 -21.45 -13.83 5.66
N LEU A 103 -20.77 -14.34 4.63
CA LEU A 103 -19.31 -14.29 4.51
C LEU A 103 -18.86 -13.06 3.72
N ARG A 104 -17.97 -12.24 4.30
CA ARG A 104 -17.35 -11.14 3.56
C ARG A 104 -16.33 -11.70 2.55
N VAL A 105 -16.45 -11.29 1.29
CA VAL A 105 -15.51 -11.65 0.23
C VAL A 105 -15.12 -10.41 -0.58
N ILE A 106 -13.87 -10.37 -1.04
CA ILE A 106 -13.44 -9.42 -2.06
C ILE A 106 -14.09 -9.76 -3.40
N ASP A 107 -14.13 -8.80 -4.33
CA ASP A 107 -14.55 -9.05 -5.68
C ASP A 107 -13.47 -9.86 -6.43
N PRO A 108 -13.74 -11.13 -6.78
CA PRO A 108 -12.77 -11.98 -7.47
C PRO A 108 -12.49 -11.51 -8.91
N SER A 109 -13.32 -10.62 -9.45
CA SER A 109 -13.16 -10.04 -10.79
C SER A 109 -12.36 -8.74 -10.78
N ASN A 110 -12.16 -8.14 -9.60
CA ASN A 110 -11.40 -6.91 -9.43
C ASN A 110 -9.98 -7.22 -8.93
N ALA A 111 -8.99 -6.99 -9.77
CA ALA A 111 -7.59 -7.16 -9.40
C ALA A 111 -7.08 -6.11 -8.38
N PHE A 112 -7.84 -5.04 -8.15
CA PHE A 112 -7.45 -3.95 -7.26
C PHE A 112 -7.99 -4.17 -5.85
N VAL A 113 -7.07 -4.49 -4.93
CA VAL A 113 -7.35 -4.77 -3.52
C VAL A 113 -6.43 -3.92 -2.65
N SER A 114 -6.95 -3.41 -1.55
CA SER A 114 -6.18 -2.73 -0.51
C SER A 114 -6.27 -3.49 0.80
N ARG A 115 -5.17 -3.48 1.57
CA ARG A 115 -5.12 -3.99 2.94
C ARG A 115 -5.22 -2.82 3.89
N ASP A 116 -6.21 -2.87 4.78
CA ASP A 116 -6.28 -2.00 5.95
C ASP A 116 -6.20 -2.86 7.22
N ILE A 117 -5.08 -2.75 7.93
CA ILE A 117 -4.71 -3.61 9.07
C ILE A 117 -4.76 -5.08 8.63
N ALA A 118 -5.80 -5.84 9.03
CA ALA A 118 -5.99 -7.25 8.71
C ALA A 118 -7.11 -7.48 7.67
N THR A 119 -7.77 -6.42 7.21
CA THR A 119 -8.91 -6.50 6.29
C THR A 119 -8.43 -6.27 4.86
N LEU A 120 -8.78 -7.18 3.95
CA LEU A 120 -8.65 -6.96 2.51
C LEU A 120 -9.99 -6.48 1.96
N SER A 121 -9.96 -5.44 1.15
CA SER A 121 -11.14 -4.89 0.49
C SER A 121 -10.84 -4.55 -0.97
N SER A 122 -11.81 -4.75 -1.85
CA SER A 122 -11.71 -4.30 -3.24
C SER A 122 -11.84 -2.79 -3.30
N ILE A 123 -11.14 -2.17 -4.25
CA ILE A 123 -11.17 -0.71 -4.44
C ILE A 123 -11.47 -0.33 -5.88
N PHE A 124 -12.00 0.87 -6.09
CA PHE A 124 -12.09 1.52 -7.40
C PHE A 124 -12.03 3.04 -7.24
N ILE A 125 -11.78 3.75 -8.33
CA ILE A 125 -11.72 5.22 -8.34
C ILE A 125 -12.72 5.74 -9.38
N ILE A 126 -13.58 6.67 -8.97
CA ILE A 126 -14.36 7.51 -9.90
C ILE A 126 -13.53 8.75 -10.21
N GLU A 127 -13.21 8.96 -11.48
CA GLU A 127 -12.29 10.02 -11.89
C GLU A 127 -12.93 11.43 -11.89
N GLY A 128 -12.07 12.43 -11.70
CA GLY A 128 -12.40 13.85 -11.68
C GLY A 128 -12.12 14.55 -10.35
N ASP A 129 -12.19 15.88 -10.36
CA ASP A 129 -12.13 16.74 -9.18
C ASP A 129 -10.98 16.37 -8.22
N GLN A 130 -11.31 15.97 -6.99
CA GLN A 130 -10.33 15.60 -5.96
C GLN A 130 -9.57 14.29 -6.27
N SER A 131 -10.19 13.34 -6.97
CA SER A 131 -9.58 12.04 -7.29
C SER A 131 -8.40 12.14 -8.25
N ASP A 132 -8.31 13.27 -8.96
CA ASP A 132 -7.16 13.62 -9.78
C ASP A 132 -5.88 13.75 -8.97
N LEU A 133 -5.95 13.94 -7.65
CA LEU A 133 -4.78 13.97 -6.79
C LEU A 133 -4.18 12.58 -6.55
N TYR A 134 -4.96 11.50 -6.52
CA TYR A 134 -4.49 10.16 -6.11
C TYR A 134 -4.65 9.07 -7.19
N ARG A 135 -5.14 9.43 -8.38
CA ARG A 135 -5.00 8.61 -9.58
C ARG A 135 -3.59 8.70 -10.17
N VAL A 136 -3.23 7.71 -10.97
CA VAL A 136 -1.97 7.74 -11.74
C VAL A 136 -2.20 8.63 -12.97
N LYS A 137 -1.43 9.70 -13.11
CA LYS A 137 -1.40 10.59 -14.28
C LYS A 137 -0.10 10.38 -15.08
N ASP A 138 -0.09 10.84 -16.32
CA ASP A 138 1.13 10.91 -17.14
C ASP A 138 1.98 12.13 -16.71
N VAL A 139 2.69 11.96 -15.60
CA VAL A 139 3.56 12.96 -14.97
C VAL A 139 4.89 12.33 -14.58
N PRO A 140 5.96 13.11 -14.34
CA PRO A 140 7.18 12.55 -13.76
C PRO A 140 6.88 11.86 -12.43
N HIS A 141 7.37 10.63 -12.27
CA HIS A 141 7.13 9.82 -11.07
C HIS A 141 8.35 9.76 -10.16
N GLY A 142 8.11 9.87 -8.86
CA GLY A 142 9.09 9.62 -7.82
C GLY A 142 9.40 8.14 -7.67
N SER A 143 10.37 7.83 -6.81
CA SER A 143 10.73 6.45 -6.46
C SER A 143 10.38 6.15 -5.01
N VAL A 144 9.79 4.98 -4.78
CA VAL A 144 9.53 4.45 -3.44
C VAL A 144 10.53 3.33 -3.15
N THR A 145 11.38 3.56 -2.15
CA THR A 145 12.37 2.59 -1.68
C THR A 145 11.94 2.05 -0.32
N ARG A 146 11.97 0.72 -0.19
CA ARG A 146 11.88 0.03 1.10
C ARG A 146 13.30 -0.31 1.53
N THR A 147 13.74 0.27 2.63
CA THR A 147 15.11 0.08 3.14
C THR A 147 15.08 -0.28 4.62
N TRP A 148 16.20 -0.80 5.10
CA TRP A 148 16.39 -1.18 6.49
C TRP A 148 17.36 -0.23 7.17
N TYR A 149 17.12 0.06 8.45
CA TYR A 149 18.03 0.79 9.32
C TYR A 149 18.11 0.07 10.66
N HIS A 150 19.27 0.13 11.33
CA HIS A 150 19.41 -0.42 12.66
C HIS A 150 18.90 0.56 13.70
N SER A 151 18.08 0.10 14.66
CA SER A 151 17.63 0.88 15.82
C SER A 151 18.38 0.41 17.08
N PRO A 152 19.39 1.15 17.56
CA PRO A 152 20.10 0.82 18.79
C PRO A 152 19.19 0.71 20.03
N ILE A 153 18.17 1.57 20.15
CA ILE A 153 17.24 1.53 21.29
C ILE A 153 16.40 0.26 21.30
N LEU A 154 16.00 -0.25 20.13
CA LEU A 154 15.18 -1.45 20.00
C LEU A 154 16.02 -2.73 19.81
N ASP A 155 17.33 -2.59 19.62
CA ASP A 155 18.27 -3.67 19.29
C ASP A 155 17.78 -4.53 18.12
N MET A 156 17.30 -3.86 17.06
CA MET A 156 16.77 -4.55 15.88
C MET A 156 16.89 -3.71 14.61
N ASP A 157 16.98 -4.40 13.47
CA ASP A 157 16.84 -3.76 12.17
C ASP A 157 15.35 -3.53 11.88
N ARG A 158 15.03 -2.35 11.37
CA ARG A 158 13.66 -1.92 11.07
C ARG A 158 13.55 -1.47 9.63
N ARG A 159 12.43 -1.82 8.99
CA ARG A 159 12.09 -1.40 7.64
C ARG A 159 11.39 -0.05 7.66
N ILE A 160 11.74 0.77 6.68
CA ILE A 160 11.18 2.09 6.45
C ILE A 160 10.93 2.29 4.96
N SER A 161 9.79 2.92 4.65
CA SER A 161 9.42 3.27 3.29
C SER A 161 9.75 4.74 3.02
N ILE A 162 10.48 5.02 1.95
CA ILE A 162 10.93 6.37 1.61
C ILE A 162 10.55 6.66 0.16
N TYR A 163 9.76 7.72 -0.03
CA TYR A 163 9.51 8.32 -1.33
C TYR A 163 10.55 9.40 -1.61
N THR A 164 11.13 9.38 -2.81
CA THR A 164 12.01 10.43 -3.34
C THR A 164 11.36 11.06 -4.57
N PRO A 165 11.41 12.39 -4.73
CA PRO A 165 10.68 13.08 -5.79
C PRO A 165 11.26 12.78 -7.18
N PRO A 166 10.50 13.04 -8.26
CA PRO A 166 11.00 12.90 -9.62
C PRO A 166 12.31 13.67 -9.82
N GLY A 167 13.28 13.04 -10.50
CA GLY A 167 14.60 13.64 -10.73
C GLY A 167 15.59 13.53 -9.56
N TYR A 168 15.21 12.93 -8.42
CA TYR A 168 16.14 12.72 -7.31
C TYR A 168 17.41 11.97 -7.75
N GLY A 169 17.31 10.87 -8.50
CA GLY A 169 18.48 10.06 -8.86
C GLY A 169 19.54 10.74 -9.75
N THR A 170 19.15 11.77 -10.51
CA THR A 170 20.02 12.48 -11.46
C THR A 170 20.35 13.91 -11.05
N GLY A 171 19.60 14.46 -10.09
CA GLY A 171 19.82 15.79 -9.54
C GLY A 171 20.95 15.84 -8.50
N GLY A 172 21.24 17.06 -8.04
CA GLY A 172 22.21 17.34 -6.98
C GLY A 172 21.67 18.25 -5.87
N LEU A 173 20.36 18.44 -5.81
CA LEU A 173 19.70 19.23 -4.77
C LEU A 173 19.52 18.40 -3.50
N ASP A 174 19.52 19.11 -2.37
CA ASP A 174 19.05 18.64 -1.08
C ASP A 174 17.57 19.02 -0.91
N TYR A 175 16.77 18.13 -0.33
CA TYR A 175 15.32 18.25 -0.30
C TYR A 175 14.78 18.44 1.13
N PRO A 176 13.68 19.18 1.32
CA PRO A 176 12.93 19.12 2.57
C PRO A 176 12.37 17.70 2.81
N VAL A 177 12.04 17.39 4.07
CA VAL A 177 11.59 16.06 4.49
C VAL A 177 10.24 16.14 5.22
N LEU A 178 9.29 15.31 4.78
CA LEU A 178 8.04 15.03 5.47
C LEU A 178 8.09 13.65 6.11
N TYR A 179 7.96 13.59 7.43
CA TYR A 179 7.73 12.33 8.15
C TYR A 179 6.23 12.09 8.30
N LEU A 180 5.72 11.00 7.72
CA LEU A 180 4.28 10.72 7.61
C LEU A 180 3.92 9.43 8.35
N LEU A 181 3.27 9.59 9.51
CA LEU A 181 3.04 8.52 10.49
C LEU A 181 1.67 7.87 10.31
N HIS A 182 1.62 6.53 10.32
CA HIS A 182 0.38 5.77 10.20
C HIS A 182 -0.38 5.69 11.55
N GLY A 183 -1.64 5.23 11.50
CA GLY A 183 -2.46 4.99 12.68
C GLY A 183 -2.24 3.62 13.33
N ALA A 184 -2.94 3.35 14.43
CA ALA A 184 -2.88 2.06 15.11
C ALA A 184 -3.25 0.90 14.16
N GLY A 185 -2.44 -0.16 14.17
CA GLY A 185 -2.58 -1.33 13.31
C GLY A 185 -2.09 -1.16 11.87
N GLY A 186 -1.74 0.06 11.46
CA GLY A 186 -0.99 0.31 10.23
C GLY A 186 0.48 -0.09 10.36
N ASP A 187 1.25 0.17 9.31
CA ASP A 187 2.68 -0.10 9.19
C ASP A 187 3.28 0.84 8.12
N GLU A 188 4.56 0.69 7.79
CA GLU A 188 5.28 1.53 6.81
C GLU A 188 4.72 1.47 5.38
N GLU A 189 3.74 0.60 5.10
CA GLU A 189 3.08 0.47 3.79
C GLU A 189 1.71 1.16 3.73
N ALA A 190 1.16 1.59 4.87
CA ALA A 190 -0.24 2.05 4.95
C ALA A 190 -0.49 3.30 4.10
N TRP A 191 0.44 4.26 4.13
CA TRP A 191 0.34 5.50 3.35
C TRP A 191 0.55 5.28 1.85
N LEU A 192 1.34 4.28 1.46
CA LEU A 192 1.57 3.93 0.06
C LEU A 192 0.43 3.16 -0.56
N SER A 193 -0.21 2.28 0.22
CA SER A 193 -1.30 1.43 -0.24
C SER A 193 -2.62 2.19 -0.26
N LEU A 194 -3.34 2.24 0.86
CA LEU A 194 -4.63 2.91 0.96
C LEU A 194 -4.49 4.44 0.88
N GLY A 195 -3.41 4.99 1.44
CA GLY A 195 -3.17 6.43 1.45
C GLY A 195 -2.76 7.05 0.11
N ARG A 196 -2.40 6.24 -0.90
CA ARG A 196 -2.02 6.69 -2.26
C ARG A 196 -0.96 7.80 -2.28
N SER A 197 -0.09 7.84 -1.27
CA SER A 197 0.75 9.00 -0.98
C SER A 197 1.77 9.29 -2.09
N SER A 198 2.25 8.26 -2.80
CA SER A 198 3.17 8.45 -3.93
C SER A 198 2.48 9.13 -5.12
N GLN A 199 1.24 8.75 -5.44
CA GLN A 199 0.49 9.39 -6.51
C GLN A 199 0.12 10.83 -6.16
N ILE A 200 -0.28 11.07 -4.90
CA ILE A 200 -0.55 12.41 -4.39
C ILE A 200 0.69 13.29 -4.53
N MET A 201 1.84 12.81 -4.08
CA MET A 201 3.07 13.59 -4.14
C MET A 201 3.52 13.86 -5.59
N ASP A 202 3.48 12.86 -6.47
CA ASP A 202 3.81 13.03 -7.90
C ASP A 202 2.93 14.11 -8.54
N ASN A 203 1.61 14.02 -8.33
CA ASN A 203 0.65 14.93 -8.93
C ASN A 203 0.80 16.35 -8.37
N LEU A 204 0.95 16.52 -7.05
CA LEU A 204 1.14 17.83 -6.43
C LEU A 204 2.45 18.50 -6.86
N ILE A 205 3.54 17.72 -7.02
CA ILE A 205 4.82 18.24 -7.52
C ILE A 205 4.69 18.65 -8.99
N ALA A 206 4.06 17.81 -9.82
CA ALA A 206 3.86 18.09 -11.24
C ALA A 206 3.00 19.34 -11.48
N ASP A 207 1.97 19.53 -10.64
CA ASP A 207 1.08 20.71 -10.69
C ASP A 207 1.71 21.95 -10.01
N GLY A 208 2.91 21.84 -9.44
CA GLY A 208 3.63 22.94 -8.78
C GLY A 208 2.96 23.42 -7.48
N MET A 209 2.11 22.59 -6.88
CA MET A 209 1.39 22.91 -5.64
C MET A 209 2.24 22.68 -4.39
N VAL A 210 3.26 21.83 -4.48
CA VAL A 210 4.25 21.59 -3.43
C VAL A 210 5.65 21.58 -4.02
N GLU A 211 6.63 21.96 -3.20
CA GLU A 211 8.04 21.78 -3.57
C GLU A 211 8.40 20.28 -3.57
N PRO A 212 9.28 19.82 -4.47
CA PRO A 212 9.83 18.47 -4.41
C PRO A 212 10.39 18.16 -3.03
N MET A 213 9.96 17.06 -2.42
CA MET A 213 10.36 16.69 -1.05
C MET A 213 10.50 15.18 -0.89
N ILE A 214 11.32 14.77 0.08
CA ILE A 214 11.41 13.38 0.52
C ILE A 214 10.27 13.13 1.51
N MET A 215 9.58 12.00 1.37
CA MET A 215 8.55 11.58 2.31
C MET A 215 8.94 10.25 2.95
N VAL A 216 9.05 10.25 4.27
CA VAL A 216 9.51 9.15 5.10
C VAL A 216 8.33 8.56 5.86
N MET A 217 8.06 7.28 5.64
CA MET A 217 6.96 6.54 6.25
C MET A 217 7.54 5.43 7.11
N PRO A 218 7.82 5.68 8.40
CA PRO A 218 8.33 4.67 9.33
C PRO A 218 7.23 3.74 9.82
N ASN A 219 7.64 2.57 10.31
CA ASN A 219 6.77 1.71 11.09
C ASN A 219 6.71 2.23 12.55
N GLY A 220 5.54 2.68 12.99
CA GLY A 220 5.26 3.17 14.34
C GLY A 220 5.15 2.05 15.39
N ASN A 221 5.05 0.79 14.98
CA ASN A 221 4.94 -0.36 15.88
C ASN A 221 6.34 -0.82 16.30
N VAL A 222 6.83 -0.35 17.44
CA VAL A 222 8.20 -0.63 17.93
C VAL A 222 8.49 -2.10 18.19
N SER A 223 7.47 -2.95 18.39
CA SER A 223 7.65 -4.40 18.52
C SER A 223 7.76 -5.14 17.18
N GLN A 224 7.72 -4.42 16.05
CA GLN A 224 7.77 -4.96 14.71
C GLN A 224 8.97 -4.39 13.96
N ASP A 225 9.65 -5.27 13.25
CA ASP A 225 10.75 -4.93 12.35
C ASP A 225 10.26 -4.46 10.99
N ALA A 226 9.11 -4.94 10.51
CA ALA A 226 8.47 -4.50 9.27
C ALA A 226 6.97 -4.81 9.25
N ALA A 227 6.29 -4.42 8.18
CA ALA A 227 4.94 -4.86 7.87
C ALA A 227 4.84 -6.40 7.87
N PRO A 228 3.67 -6.99 8.20
CA PRO A 228 3.48 -8.44 8.21
C PRO A 228 3.81 -9.10 6.87
N GLY A 229 4.58 -10.19 6.91
CA GLY A 229 5.09 -10.89 5.73
C GLY A 229 6.41 -10.34 5.18
N GLU A 230 6.87 -9.19 5.68
CA GLU A 230 8.00 -8.45 5.12
C GLU A 230 9.19 -8.33 6.08
N GLY A 231 9.05 -8.88 7.28
CA GLY A 231 10.09 -8.94 8.31
C GLY A 231 10.30 -10.35 8.87
N THR A 232 11.15 -10.46 9.88
CA THR A 232 11.55 -11.71 10.54
C THR A 232 10.40 -12.42 11.25
N GLN A 233 9.33 -11.69 11.60
CA GLN A 233 8.11 -12.29 12.16
C GLN A 233 7.30 -13.09 11.12
N GLY A 234 7.55 -12.89 9.83
CA GLY A 234 6.88 -13.60 8.74
C GLY A 234 5.40 -13.27 8.63
N TYR A 235 4.60 -14.23 8.17
CA TYR A 235 3.16 -14.08 7.88
C TYR A 235 2.30 -14.10 9.15
N ILE A 236 2.38 -13.04 9.95
CA ILE A 236 1.51 -12.85 11.12
C ILE A 236 0.20 -12.16 10.73
N THR A 237 -0.85 -12.39 11.51
CA THR A 237 -2.09 -11.59 11.39
C THR A 237 -1.87 -10.22 12.02
N PRO A 238 -2.04 -9.12 11.26
CA PRO A 238 -1.95 -7.75 11.77
C PRO A 238 -2.98 -7.52 12.90
N ARG A 239 -2.65 -6.67 13.88
CA ARG A 239 -3.53 -6.33 15.01
C ARG A 239 -3.61 -4.82 15.17
N PHE A 240 -4.77 -4.33 15.63
CA PHE A 240 -4.99 -2.91 15.88
C PHE A 240 -4.01 -2.35 16.92
N MET A 241 -3.80 -3.07 18.03
CA MET A 241 -2.79 -2.74 19.05
C MET A 241 -1.77 -3.87 19.13
N VAL A 242 -0.50 -3.51 19.27
CA VAL A 242 0.62 -4.42 19.49
C VAL A 242 1.42 -3.99 20.73
N PRO A 243 2.32 -4.83 21.27
CA PRO A 243 3.17 -4.41 22.37
C PRO A 243 3.94 -3.12 22.04
N GLY A 244 3.95 -2.17 22.98
CA GLY A 244 4.61 -0.87 22.80
C GLY A 244 3.81 0.18 22.00
N THR A 245 2.59 -0.12 21.55
CA THR A 245 1.73 0.91 20.95
C THR A 245 1.43 2.02 21.98
N MET A 246 1.78 3.27 21.63
CA MET A 246 1.54 4.49 22.43
C MET A 246 2.17 4.50 23.84
N ASP A 247 3.32 3.85 24.04
CA ASP A 247 4.03 3.84 25.34
C ASP A 247 5.19 4.86 25.45
N GLY A 248 5.40 5.67 24.41
CA GLY A 248 6.49 6.65 24.34
C GLY A 248 7.80 6.10 23.75
N THR A 249 7.87 4.82 23.38
CA THR A 249 9.10 4.21 22.85
C THR A 249 9.39 4.64 21.42
N PHE A 250 8.36 4.82 20.58
CA PHE A 250 8.55 5.28 19.19
C PHE A 250 9.17 6.68 19.15
N GLU A 251 8.73 7.57 20.03
CA GLU A 251 9.21 8.94 20.16
C GLU A 251 10.68 8.98 20.60
N LYS A 252 11.11 8.00 21.39
CA LYS A 252 12.53 7.83 21.77
C LYS A 252 13.39 7.34 20.61
N THR A 253 12.84 6.52 19.70
CA THR A 253 13.57 5.98 18.54
C THR A 253 13.50 6.92 17.33
N PHE A 254 12.59 7.89 17.32
CA PHE A 254 12.42 8.83 16.21
C PHE A 254 13.70 9.59 15.81
N PRO A 255 14.58 10.04 16.74
CA PRO A 255 15.87 10.62 16.38
C PRO A 255 16.77 9.68 15.56
N GLU A 256 16.71 8.35 15.79
CA GLU A 256 17.47 7.36 15.02
C GLU A 256 17.00 7.30 13.56
N ILE A 257 15.69 7.49 13.33
CA ILE A 257 15.09 7.58 12.00
C ILE A 257 15.58 8.83 11.29
N MET A 258 15.60 9.96 11.99
CA MET A 258 16.11 11.23 11.45
C MET A 258 17.57 11.10 11.04
N GLU A 259 18.42 10.60 11.94
CA GLU A 259 19.84 10.39 11.68
C GLU A 259 20.08 9.44 10.50
N PHE A 260 19.32 8.34 10.39
CA PHE A 260 19.42 7.44 9.25
C PHE A 260 19.10 8.15 7.93
N VAL A 261 18.01 8.92 7.90
CA VAL A 261 17.57 9.64 6.69
C VAL A 261 18.59 10.71 6.30
N GLU A 262 19.08 11.49 7.26
CA GLU A 262 20.05 12.56 7.03
C GLU A 262 21.40 12.05 6.53
N ASN A 263 21.83 10.87 7.00
CA ASN A 263 23.08 10.26 6.54
C ASN A 263 22.95 9.50 5.20
N SER A 264 21.73 9.12 4.80
CA SER A 264 21.51 8.22 3.65
C SER A 264 20.89 8.93 2.44
N TYR A 265 20.27 10.10 2.64
CA TYR A 265 19.56 10.85 1.61
C TYR A 265 20.02 12.31 1.59
N ARG A 266 19.87 12.95 0.43
CA ARG A 266 20.15 14.38 0.24
C ARG A 266 19.02 15.22 0.82
N VAL A 267 19.17 15.62 2.07
CA VAL A 267 18.15 16.33 2.82
C VAL A 267 18.66 17.67 3.34
N ASN A 268 17.76 18.64 3.45
CA ASN A 268 18.03 19.86 4.17
C ASN A 268 17.75 19.64 5.67
N GLU A 269 18.78 19.69 6.51
CA GLU A 269 18.67 19.38 7.96
C GLU A 269 17.97 20.47 8.79
N GLY A 270 17.74 21.65 8.19
CA GLY A 270 17.12 22.81 8.82
C GLY A 270 15.75 22.49 9.44
N ARG A 271 15.43 23.11 10.59
CA ARG A 271 14.13 22.90 11.26
C ARG A 271 12.95 23.33 10.37
N ASP A 272 13.13 24.38 9.60
CA ASP A 272 12.18 24.91 8.62
C ASP A 272 12.04 24.04 7.36
N GLN A 273 12.90 23.04 7.19
CA GLN A 273 12.92 22.08 6.09
C GLN A 273 12.37 20.71 6.48
N ARG A 274 11.80 20.60 7.69
CA ARG A 274 11.30 19.35 8.27
C ARG A 274 9.84 19.50 8.68
N ALA A 275 9.00 18.61 8.17
CA ALA A 275 7.60 18.49 8.52
C ALA A 275 7.31 17.10 9.12
N ILE A 276 6.33 17.04 10.00
CA ILE A 276 5.80 15.79 10.55
C ILE A 276 4.28 15.85 10.57
N ALA A 277 3.63 14.76 10.17
CA ALA A 277 2.19 14.61 10.19
C ALA A 277 1.82 13.14 10.46
N GLY A 278 0.62 12.89 10.95
CA GLY A 278 0.14 11.52 11.13
C GLY A 278 -1.36 11.43 11.40
N LEU A 279 -1.89 10.22 11.26
CA LEU A 279 -3.31 9.94 11.45
C LEU A 279 -3.55 9.16 12.74
N SER A 280 -4.59 9.52 13.50
CA SER A 280 -4.99 8.83 14.73
C SER A 280 -3.81 8.66 15.71
N MET A 281 -3.37 7.43 16.00
CA MET A 281 -2.17 7.13 16.78
C MET A 281 -0.94 7.90 16.32
N GLY A 282 -0.70 8.02 15.01
CA GLY A 282 0.47 8.74 14.48
C GLY A 282 0.35 10.26 14.58
N GLY A 283 -0.83 10.79 14.92
CA GLY A 283 -1.04 12.22 15.15
C GLY A 283 -1.03 12.63 16.62
N PHE A 284 -1.12 11.66 17.55
CA PHE A 284 -0.98 11.87 18.99
C PHE A 284 0.48 12.10 19.36
#